data_AF-A0A520LVU3-F1
#
_entry.id   AF-A0A520LVU3-F1
#
_cell.length_a   1.000
_cell.length_b   1.000
_cell.length_c   1.000
_cell.angle_alpha   90.00
_cell.angle_beta   90.00
_cell.angle_gamma   90.00
#
_symmetry.space_group_name_H-M   'P 1'
#
loop_
_entity.id
_entity.type
_entity.pdbx_description
1 polymer ?
#
loop_
_entity_poly.entity_id
_entity_poly.type
_entity_poly.pdbx_seq_one_letter_code
_entity_poly.pdbx_strand_id
1 'polypeptide(L)'
;MGIRRFFMGWDQPIVELANEFLVKELSEELISKTLIVVPSKQAARKLKNLYRKNSKFDKYPIFGTPETALDLFDKDSERPATKTEKSLAWALTLKNIKLTQLRNIFPISPPDRSMNWALRTSNTFISLKNSLNEGGLN
;
A
#
# COMPACT_ATOMS: atom_id res chain seq x y z
N MET A 1 -16.86 7.20 -19.21
CA MET A 1 -17.13 6.41 -17.98
C MET A 1 -17.14 7.38 -16.81
N GLY A 2 -18.23 7.46 -16.05
CA GLY A 2 -18.41 8.48 -15.01
C GLY A 2 -17.99 7.98 -13.62
N ILE A 3 -17.53 8.90 -12.77
CA ILE A 3 -17.27 8.61 -11.35
C ILE A 3 -18.61 8.62 -10.61
N ARG A 4 -18.98 7.50 -9.99
CA ARG A 4 -20.13 7.41 -9.08
C ARG A 4 -19.62 7.38 -7.64
N ARG A 5 -20.31 8.10 -6.76
CA ARG A 5 -20.03 8.11 -5.32
C ARG A 5 -21.22 7.53 -4.59
N PHE A 6 -20.96 6.66 -3.63
CA PHE A 6 -21.96 6.04 -2.77
C PHE A 6 -21.67 6.43 -1.33
N PHE A 7 -22.68 6.96 -0.64
CA PHE A 7 -22.59 7.36 0.76
C PHE A 7 -23.40 6.36 1.59
N MET A 8 -22.70 5.50 2.33
CA MET A 8 -23.31 4.33 3.00
C MET A 8 -23.65 4.59 4.47
N GLY A 9 -23.35 5.77 5.00
CA GLY A 9 -23.54 6.08 6.42
C GLY A 9 -22.37 5.62 7.30
N TRP A 10 -22.59 5.66 8.62
CA TRP A 10 -21.63 5.32 9.68
C TRP A 10 -22.29 4.57 10.84
N ASP A 11 -23.51 4.06 10.61
CA ASP A 11 -24.34 3.34 11.59
C ASP A 11 -23.80 1.94 11.90
N GLN A 12 -22.96 1.40 11.02
CA GLN A 12 -22.31 0.10 11.15
C GLN A 12 -20.83 0.23 10.75
N PRO A 13 -19.97 -0.74 11.09
CA PRO A 13 -18.58 -0.66 10.66
C PRO A 13 -18.47 -0.75 9.12
N ILE A 14 -17.51 -0.01 8.57
CA ILE A 14 -17.40 0.27 7.13
C ILE A 14 -17.22 -1.00 6.29
N VAL A 15 -16.64 -2.06 6.87
CA VAL A 15 -16.36 -3.32 6.15
C VAL A 15 -17.66 -4.06 5.87
N GLU A 16 -18.60 -4.03 6.81
CA GLU A 16 -19.92 -4.62 6.71
C GLU A 16 -20.76 -3.88 5.66
N LEU A 17 -20.84 -2.55 5.75
CA LEU A 17 -21.53 -1.70 4.77
C LEU A 17 -20.98 -1.90 3.35
N ALA A 18 -19.66 -1.88 3.20
CA ALA A 18 -19.01 -2.11 1.92
C ALA A 18 -19.30 -3.52 1.37
N ASN A 19 -19.33 -4.54 2.24
CA ASN A 19 -19.65 -5.90 1.81
C ASN A 19 -21.07 -6.01 1.27
N GLU A 20 -22.07 -5.48 1.99
CA GLU A 20 -23.47 -5.50 1.57
C GLU A 20 -23.65 -4.81 0.22
N PHE A 21 -23.01 -3.66 0.04
CA PHE A 21 -22.97 -2.95 -1.22
C PHE A 21 -22.38 -3.80 -2.35
N LEU A 22 -21.21 -4.41 -2.13
CA LEU A 22 -20.51 -5.18 -3.16
C LEU A 22 -21.28 -6.43 -3.58
N VAL A 23 -21.88 -7.16 -2.63
CA VAL A 23 -22.67 -8.36 -2.93
C VAL A 23 -23.91 -8.03 -3.76
N LYS A 24 -24.46 -6.82 -3.59
CA LYS A 24 -25.63 -6.35 -4.36
C LYS A 24 -25.25 -5.86 -5.76
N GLU A 25 -24.16 -5.11 -5.88
CA GLU A 25 -23.81 -4.41 -7.13
C GLU A 25 -22.94 -5.24 -8.09
N LEU A 26 -22.15 -6.20 -7.59
CA LEU A 26 -21.30 -7.01 -8.45
C LEU A 26 -22.06 -8.17 -9.09
N SER A 27 -22.14 -8.17 -10.41
CA SER A 27 -22.58 -9.30 -11.21
C SER A 27 -21.45 -10.29 -11.48
N GLU A 28 -21.80 -11.54 -11.84
CA GLU A 28 -20.81 -12.58 -12.15
C GLU A 28 -19.80 -12.16 -13.23
N GLU A 29 -20.28 -11.44 -14.25
CA GLU A 29 -19.42 -10.94 -15.33
C GLU A 29 -18.37 -9.93 -14.82
N LEU A 30 -18.78 -9.03 -13.93
CA LEU A 30 -17.93 -7.94 -13.44
C LEU A 30 -16.88 -8.41 -12.43
N ILE A 31 -17.15 -9.50 -11.70
CA ILE A 31 -16.24 -10.02 -10.67
C ILE A 31 -14.82 -10.19 -11.20
N SER A 32 -14.65 -10.80 -12.38
CA SER A 32 -13.34 -11.05 -12.98
C SER A 32 -12.62 -9.80 -13.50
N LYS A 33 -13.34 -8.69 -13.67
CA LYS A 33 -12.85 -7.42 -14.23
C LYS A 33 -12.73 -6.32 -13.17
N THR A 34 -12.97 -6.65 -11.89
CA THR A 34 -13.06 -5.67 -10.81
C THR A 34 -11.87 -5.76 -9.87
N LEU A 35 -11.26 -4.60 -9.62
CA LEU A 35 -10.30 -4.37 -8.55
C LEU A 35 -10.95 -3.49 -7.49
N ILE A 36 -10.97 -3.97 -6.25
CA ILE A 36 -11.44 -3.25 -5.07
C ILE A 36 -10.23 -2.75 -4.31
N VAL A 37 -10.09 -1.42 -4.27
CA VAL A 37 -8.99 -0.74 -3.60
C VAL A 37 -9.45 -0.24 -2.24
N VAL A 38 -8.72 -0.59 -1.19
CA VAL A 38 -9.01 -0.24 0.22
C VAL A 38 -7.77 0.34 0.90
N PRO A 39 -7.93 1.07 2.02
CA PRO A 39 -6.80 1.81 2.61
C PRO A 39 -5.70 0.94 3.22
N SER A 40 -5.95 -0.33 3.55
CA SER A 40 -4.94 -1.20 4.17
C SER A 40 -5.10 -2.68 3.78
N LYS A 41 -4.01 -3.44 3.90
CA LYS A 41 -4.00 -4.90 3.67
C LYS A 41 -4.95 -5.63 4.64
N GLN A 42 -5.07 -5.15 5.88
CA GLN A 42 -5.98 -5.73 6.85
C GLN A 42 -7.44 -5.50 6.46
N ALA A 43 -7.80 -4.29 5.99
CA ALA A 43 -9.12 -4.00 5.45
C ALA A 43 -9.42 -4.87 4.22
N ALA A 44 -8.43 -5.05 3.32
CA ALA A 44 -8.57 -5.90 2.14
C ALA A 44 -8.86 -7.34 2.53
N ARG A 45 -8.11 -7.88 3.51
CA ARG A 45 -8.29 -9.24 4.02
C ARG A 45 -9.66 -9.43 4.67
N LYS A 46 -10.06 -8.51 5.56
CA LYS A 46 -11.37 -8.58 6.24
C LYS A 46 -12.52 -8.53 5.25
N LEU A 47 -12.50 -7.55 4.33
CA LEU A 47 -13.54 -7.37 3.33
C LEU A 47 -13.61 -8.56 2.35
N LYS A 48 -12.46 -9.06 1.88
CA LYS A 48 -12.39 -10.25 1.01
C LYS A 48 -13.01 -11.46 1.69
N ASN A 49 -12.69 -11.71 2.95
CA ASN A 49 -13.22 -12.86 3.68
C ASN A 49 -14.74 -12.75 3.87
N LEU A 50 -15.23 -11.55 4.22
CA LEU A 50 -16.66 -11.31 4.37
C LEU A 50 -17.40 -11.46 3.04
N TYR A 51 -16.84 -10.91 1.96
CA TYR A 51 -17.38 -11.05 0.60
C TYR A 51 -17.44 -12.51 0.16
N ARG A 52 -16.38 -13.29 0.36
CA ARG A 52 -16.37 -14.72 -0.01
C ARG A 52 -17.41 -15.53 0.76
N LYS A 53 -17.72 -15.15 2.01
CA LYS A 53 -18.76 -15.81 2.80
C LYS A 53 -20.17 -15.48 2.32
N ASN A 54 -20.39 -14.26 1.84
CA ASN A 54 -21.71 -13.71 1.54
C ASN A 54 -22.04 -13.66 0.03
N SER A 55 -21.05 -13.85 -0.84
CA SER A 55 -21.19 -13.91 -2.29
C SER A 55 -21.92 -15.18 -2.72
N LYS A 56 -22.76 -15.06 -3.75
CA LYS A 56 -23.42 -16.19 -4.41
C LYS A 56 -22.54 -16.90 -5.44
N PHE A 57 -21.38 -16.32 -5.75
CA PHE A 57 -20.47 -16.78 -6.79
C PHE A 57 -19.18 -17.32 -6.19
N ASP A 58 -18.64 -18.38 -6.79
CA ASP A 58 -17.36 -18.99 -6.39
C ASP A 58 -16.16 -18.08 -6.69
N LYS A 59 -16.29 -17.24 -7.73
CA LYS A 59 -15.28 -16.24 -8.10
C LYS A 59 -15.46 -14.98 -7.25
N TYR A 60 -14.35 -14.29 -7.01
CA TYR A 60 -14.33 -13.03 -6.26
C TYR A 60 -13.36 -12.04 -6.91
N PRO A 61 -13.61 -10.73 -6.77
CA PRO A 61 -12.75 -9.70 -7.35
C PRO A 61 -11.40 -9.64 -6.65
N ILE A 62 -10.45 -8.91 -7.24
CA ILE A 62 -9.18 -8.65 -6.59
C ILE A 62 -9.41 -7.60 -5.49
N PHE A 63 -8.96 -7.87 -4.28
CA PHE A 63 -8.95 -6.91 -3.17
C PHE A 63 -7.51 -6.52 -2.87
N GLY A 64 -7.22 -5.22 -2.85
CA GLY A 64 -5.86 -4.73 -2.68
C GLY A 64 -5.79 -3.31 -2.12
N THR A 65 -4.58 -2.84 -1.91
CA THR A 65 -4.31 -1.44 -1.53
C THR A 65 -4.01 -0.61 -2.78
N PRO A 66 -3.88 0.72 -2.69
CA PRO A 66 -3.43 1.54 -3.82
C PRO A 66 -2.14 1.00 -4.45
N GLU A 67 -1.20 0.47 -3.66
CA GLU A 67 0.02 -0.17 -4.17
C GLU A 67 -0.29 -1.43 -4.99
N THR A 68 -1.23 -2.27 -4.55
CA THR A 68 -1.66 -3.43 -5.35
C THR A 68 -2.26 -2.98 -6.68
N ALA A 69 -2.98 -1.87 -6.69
CA ALA A 69 -3.50 -1.30 -7.93
C ALA A 69 -2.36 -0.84 -8.85
N LEU A 70 -1.39 -0.12 -8.30
CA LEU A 70 -0.21 0.30 -9.06
C LEU A 70 0.53 -0.91 -9.63
N ASP A 71 0.83 -1.93 -8.83
CA ASP A 71 1.51 -3.15 -9.29
C ASP A 71 0.74 -3.89 -10.40
N LEU A 72 -0.59 -3.84 -10.43
CA LEU A 72 -1.42 -4.46 -11.47
C LEU A 72 -1.44 -3.65 -12.78
N PHE A 73 -1.32 -2.33 -12.69
CA PHE A 73 -1.34 -1.44 -13.84
C PHE A 73 0.05 -1.08 -14.36
N ASP A 74 1.09 -1.34 -13.56
CA ASP A 74 2.48 -1.16 -13.95
C ASP A 74 2.81 -2.23 -15.00
N LYS A 75 2.75 -1.81 -16.27
CA LYS A 75 3.01 -2.64 -17.45
C LYS A 75 4.47 -2.56 -17.88
N ASP A 76 5.29 -1.78 -17.20
CA ASP A 76 6.68 -1.62 -17.59
C ASP A 76 7.45 -2.93 -17.33
N SER A 77 8.20 -3.36 -18.34
CA SER A 77 8.99 -4.59 -18.35
C SER A 77 10.18 -4.56 -17.38
N GLU A 78 10.40 -3.44 -16.69
CA GLU A 78 11.50 -3.30 -15.77
C GLU A 78 11.16 -3.91 -14.42
N ARG A 79 11.96 -4.91 -14.04
CA ARG A 79 11.87 -5.55 -12.75
C ARG A 79 11.92 -4.50 -11.63
N PRO A 80 10.96 -4.51 -10.69
CA PRO A 80 11.03 -3.68 -9.50
C PRO A 80 12.35 -3.91 -8.75
N ALA A 81 13.01 -2.83 -8.35
CA ALA A 81 14.25 -2.92 -7.58
C ALA A 81 14.06 -3.80 -6.33
N THR A 82 14.99 -4.73 -6.12
CA THR A 82 15.07 -5.59 -4.94
C THR A 82 15.24 -4.80 -3.67
N LYS A 83 15.03 -5.47 -2.53
CA LYS A 83 15.34 -4.92 -1.22
C LYS A 83 16.80 -4.45 -1.13
N THR A 84 17.74 -5.20 -1.68
CA THR A 84 19.17 -4.87 -1.69
C THR A 84 19.45 -3.65 -2.55
N GLU A 85 18.93 -3.60 -3.78
CA GLU A 85 19.09 -2.45 -4.68
C GLU A 85 18.48 -1.18 -4.09
N LYS A 86 17.28 -1.26 -3.52
CA LYS A 86 16.64 -0.14 -2.80
C LYS A 86 17.50 0.33 -1.62
N SER A 87 18.01 -0.61 -0.83
CA SER A 87 18.85 -0.28 0.33
C SER A 87 20.16 0.40 -0.08
N LEU A 88 20.81 -0.11 -1.12
CA LEU A 88 22.04 0.44 -1.67
C LEU A 88 21.82 1.83 -2.31
N ALA A 89 20.76 2.00 -3.10
CA ALA A 89 20.41 3.28 -3.71
C ALA A 89 20.21 4.38 -2.65
N TRP A 90 19.48 4.06 -1.57
CA TRP A 90 19.34 4.96 -0.43
C TRP A 90 20.65 5.20 0.30
N ALA A 91 21.50 4.18 0.52
CA ALA A 91 22.79 4.37 1.17
C ALA A 91 23.72 5.28 0.36
N LEU A 92 23.79 5.10 -0.97
CA LEU A 92 24.54 5.99 -1.86
C LEU A 92 23.99 7.42 -1.83
N THR A 93 22.67 7.57 -1.85
CA THR A 93 22.01 8.88 -1.72
C THR A 93 22.40 9.55 -0.39
N LEU A 94 22.26 8.86 0.73
CA LEU A 94 22.59 9.35 2.07
C LEU A 94 24.06 9.77 2.22
N LYS A 95 24.98 9.15 1.47
CA LYS A 95 26.39 9.57 1.43
C LYS A 95 26.61 10.85 0.64
N ASN A 96 25.85 11.06 -0.43
CA ASN A 96 26.11 12.13 -1.40
C ASN A 96 25.28 13.40 -1.17
N ILE A 97 24.19 13.33 -0.42
CA ILE A 97 23.36 14.49 -0.11
C ILE A 97 24.02 15.47 0.88
N LYS A 98 23.63 16.74 0.81
CA LYS A 98 23.98 17.75 1.81
C LYS A 98 22.98 17.72 2.97
N LEU A 99 23.28 16.96 4.02
CA LEU A 99 22.40 16.82 5.20
C LEU A 99 22.06 18.15 5.88
N THR A 100 22.94 19.15 5.75
CA THR A 100 22.72 20.52 6.25
C THR A 100 21.52 21.21 5.60
N GLN A 101 21.10 20.79 4.41
CA GLN A 101 19.90 21.29 3.73
C GLN A 101 18.63 20.55 4.15
N LEU A 102 18.76 19.46 4.92
CA LEU A 102 17.67 18.58 5.33
C LEU A 102 17.56 18.52 6.86
N ARG A 103 17.69 19.67 7.54
CA ARG A 103 17.68 19.75 9.02
C ARG A 103 16.40 19.23 9.67
N ASN A 104 15.28 19.25 8.97
CA ASN A 104 14.02 18.69 9.48
C ASN A 104 14.05 17.16 9.59
N ILE A 105 14.90 16.50 8.80
CA ILE A 105 15.05 15.04 8.79
C ILE A 105 16.32 14.64 9.57
N PHE A 106 17.38 15.44 9.45
CA PHE A 106 18.66 15.27 10.12
C PHE A 106 18.96 16.51 10.99
N PRO A 107 18.27 16.65 12.15
CA PRO A 107 18.45 17.82 13.01
C PRO A 107 19.89 17.92 13.52
N ILE A 108 20.45 16.78 13.92
CA ILE A 108 21.84 16.62 14.34
C ILE A 108 22.60 15.95 13.20
N SER A 109 23.76 16.51 12.85
CA SER A 109 24.63 15.91 11.85
C SER A 109 25.19 14.59 12.41
N PRO A 110 25.09 13.49 11.67
CA PRO A 110 25.64 12.22 12.12
C PRO A 110 27.16 12.34 12.29
N PRO A 111 27.74 11.81 13.37
CA PRO A 111 29.17 11.93 13.66
C PRO A 111 30.02 11.15 12.65
N ASP A 112 29.45 10.11 12.04
CA ASP A 112 30.06 9.29 11.00
C ASP A 112 29.07 9.12 9.83
N ARG A 113 29.58 9.25 8.59
CA ARG A 113 28.84 9.02 7.33
C ARG A 113 29.39 7.82 6.56
N SER A 114 29.95 6.85 7.28
CA SER A 114 30.41 5.59 6.73
C SER A 114 29.31 4.85 5.96
N MET A 115 29.73 3.90 5.11
CA MET A 115 28.79 3.05 4.39
C MET A 115 27.89 2.24 5.35
N ASN A 116 28.40 1.87 6.51
CA ASN A 116 27.64 1.15 7.53
C ASN A 116 26.52 2.04 8.12
N TRP A 117 26.83 3.29 8.48
CA TRP A 117 25.81 4.27 8.87
C TRP A 117 24.74 4.45 7.77
N ALA A 118 25.17 4.61 6.52
CA ALA A 118 24.27 4.83 5.40
C ALA A 118 23.34 3.65 5.14
N LEU A 119 23.84 2.41 5.20
CA LEU A 119 23.04 1.19 5.05
C LEU A 119 22.03 1.01 6.19
N ARG A 120 22.43 1.25 7.44
CA ARG A 120 21.51 1.18 8.59
C ARG A 120 20.39 2.21 8.46
N THR A 121 20.76 3.46 8.17
CA THR A 121 19.79 4.56 8.01
C THR A 121 18.84 4.33 6.84
N SER A 122 19.37 3.83 5.72
CA SER A 122 18.59 3.39 4.56
C SER A 122 17.52 2.36 4.94
N ASN A 123 17.90 1.32 5.68
CA ASN A 123 16.96 0.31 6.15
C ASN A 123 15.90 0.89 7.08
N THR A 124 16.25 1.85 7.95
CA THR A 124 15.29 2.58 8.78
C THR A 124 14.26 3.34 7.93
N PHE A 125 14.70 4.06 6.89
CA PHE A 125 13.78 4.79 6.01
C PHE A 125 12.84 3.86 5.24
N ILE A 126 13.37 2.75 4.71
CA ILE A 126 12.56 1.73 4.05
C ILE A 126 11.53 1.15 5.03
N SER A 127 11.94 0.85 6.27
CA SER A 127 11.03 0.33 7.28
C SER A 127 9.95 1.33 7.68
N LEU A 128 10.31 2.61 7.84
CA LEU A 128 9.36 3.69 8.14
C LEU A 128 8.33 3.82 7.01
N LYS A 129 8.79 3.87 5.76
CA LYS A 129 7.91 3.91 4.59
C LYS A 129 6.91 2.75 4.60
N ASN A 130 7.40 1.53 4.83
CA ASN A 130 6.54 0.35 4.88
C ASN A 130 5.53 0.42 6.04
N SER A 131 5.93 0.94 7.20
CA SER A 131 5.05 1.09 8.36
C SER A 131 3.95 2.14 8.15
N LEU A 132 4.29 3.23 7.45
CA LEU A 132 3.33 4.27 7.07
C LEU A 132 2.35 3.77 5.99
N ASN A 133 2.82 2.99 5.02
CA ASN A 133 1.96 2.38 3.99
C ASN A 133 0.98 1.34 4.56
N GLU A 134 1.36 0.63 5.63
CA GLU A 134 0.45 -0.30 6.31
C GLU A 134 -0.48 0.41 7.30
N GLY A 135 -0.36 1.73 7.42
CA GLY A 135 -1.28 2.58 8.16
C GLY A 135 -1.18 2.41 9.67
N GLY A 136 0.04 2.37 10.25
CA GLY A 136 0.30 2.65 11.68
C GLY A 136 -0.60 1.99 12.75
N LEU A 137 -1.36 0.96 12.39
CA LEU A 137 -2.38 0.33 13.21
C LEU A 137 -2.14 -1.18 13.13
N ASN A 138 -1.20 -1.64 13.96
CA ASN A 138 -1.33 -2.95 14.58
C ASN A 138 -2.30 -2.83 15.75
#